data_AF-A0A2V8Z3B4-F1
#
_entry.id   AF-A0A2V8Z3B4-F1
#
_cell.length_a   1.000
_cell.length_b   1.000
_cell.length_c   1.000
_cell.angle_alpha   90.00
_cell.angle_beta   90.00
_cell.angle_gamma   90.00
#
_symmetry.space_group_name_H-M   'P 1'
#
loop_
_entity.id
_entity.type
_entity.pdbx_description
1 polymer ?
#
loop_
_entity_poly.entity_id
_entity_poly.type
_entity_poly.pdbx_seq_one_letter_code
_entity_poly.pdbx_strand_id
1 'polypeptide(L)'
;MITKQIRSLADSLREPGICEERHCVLADGHAGEHSDAGSFHSDDWTPAAHRGRLESPPGRGFSTTNGNIRAVTSRRFVSTVTPLSAGAHGEHRDLSFWMDQVLKELDSVRSSPDMEAVHDLRVAIRRCRSVAAAMEEIDPDPAWPEMRKAARKLFRALGALRDAQVMNEWVKKLGPENDLVRAQLLASFDSKEPELRDAALRSVARFDEKLWKRLERALRKRIRLVPAGSLAAECLALERFESAKELHAKALRTERPKPWHALRIGLKRFRYTVESLLPEHYAIWTDNLKRVQDLLGEIHDLDVLLEVVKKSDFVETEDSLNLWVEIIGRERQKFIRTYRQLTLGKTSLWSLWRAGLPTNGRAEAAAEARLRATARAVDPDPSRTSQISRIAVAVYEALKRADAAPAFREPRLKHILLAAARLHAAGKTNAHKAPHKAARKFILGLPLAPGWTNEEWELLGTVARYHRGAEPSKKKGAFSKLSVEKQNHVRALAGVLRLAIALRKCGVESGAGLRAEKSAETIVVRVRGLVDDVETAARLAAGKHLIEEYLGIPVILKAVVKQAKVVELAARQNVEIQPVASSD
;
A
#
# COMPACT_ATOMS: atom_id res chain seq x y z
N MET A 1 -33.46 -2.47 -13.12
CA MET A 1 -33.87 -1.04 -13.21
C MET A 1 -32.69 -0.06 -13.28
N ILE A 2 -31.52 -0.36 -12.70
CA ILE A 2 -30.29 0.48 -12.77
C ILE A 2 -29.67 0.54 -14.19
N THR A 3 -29.85 -0.52 -15.00
CA THR A 3 -29.35 -0.60 -16.38
C THR A 3 -29.99 0.41 -17.34
N LYS A 4 -31.19 0.93 -17.02
CA LYS A 4 -31.84 2.01 -17.80
C LYS A 4 -31.33 3.41 -17.42
N GLN A 5 -30.97 3.63 -16.14
CA GLN A 5 -30.45 4.92 -15.68
C GLN A 5 -29.03 5.21 -16.16
N ILE A 6 -28.20 4.18 -16.36
CA ILE A 6 -26.83 4.35 -16.87
C ILE A 6 -26.79 4.62 -18.38
N ARG A 7 -27.72 4.02 -19.16
CA ARG A 7 -27.85 4.33 -20.61
C ARG A 7 -28.33 5.76 -20.86
N SER A 8 -29.26 6.28 -20.06
CA SER A 8 -29.78 7.65 -20.19
C SER A 8 -28.73 8.75 -19.99
N LEU A 9 -27.63 8.47 -19.28
CA LEU A 9 -26.54 9.43 -19.05
C LEU A 9 -25.49 9.44 -20.18
N ALA A 10 -25.43 8.36 -20.98
CA ALA A 10 -24.55 8.27 -22.14
C ALA A 10 -25.10 9.02 -23.36
N ASP A 11 -26.43 9.12 -23.48
CA ASP A 11 -27.09 9.76 -24.62
C ASP A 11 -27.19 11.30 -24.49
N SER A 12 -27.11 11.86 -23.28
CA SER A 12 -27.20 13.33 -23.06
C SER A 12 -25.90 14.10 -23.33
N LEU A 13 -24.82 13.42 -23.76
CA LEU A 13 -23.51 14.03 -24.03
C LEU A 13 -23.26 14.34 -25.52
N ARG A 14 -24.30 14.25 -26.37
CA ARG A 14 -24.25 14.68 -27.77
C ARG A 14 -25.11 15.93 -27.97
N GLU A 15 -24.52 17.11 -27.84
CA GLU A 15 -24.72 18.26 -28.76
C GLU A 15 -23.81 19.44 -28.35
N PRO A 16 -23.33 20.27 -29.32
CA PRO A 16 -22.27 21.24 -29.10
C PRO A 16 -22.79 22.68 -28.91
N GLY A 17 -22.15 23.44 -28.03
CA GLY A 17 -22.45 24.86 -27.78
C GLY A 17 -21.19 25.66 -27.45
N ILE A 18 -21.00 26.72 -28.23
CA ILE A 18 -19.88 27.66 -28.33
C ILE A 18 -19.88 28.66 -27.15
N CYS A 19 -18.69 29.08 -26.67
CA CYS A 19 -18.31 30.50 -26.51
C CYS A 19 -16.93 30.70 -25.84
N GLU A 20 -16.24 31.71 -26.36
CA GLU A 20 -14.89 32.20 -26.08
C GLU A 20 -14.81 33.02 -24.77
N GLU A 21 -13.63 33.11 -24.15
CA GLU A 21 -12.86 34.37 -24.05
C GLU A 21 -11.56 34.26 -23.22
N ARG A 22 -10.50 34.71 -23.91
CA ARG A 22 -9.18 35.28 -23.54
C ARG A 22 -8.86 35.58 -22.06
N HIS A 23 -7.63 35.24 -21.65
CA HIS A 23 -6.55 36.22 -21.43
C HIS A 23 -5.18 35.54 -21.19
N CYS A 24 -4.20 35.98 -21.97
CA CYS A 24 -2.78 35.67 -21.85
C CYS A 24 -2.13 36.49 -20.74
N VAL A 25 -1.18 35.91 -19.99
CA VAL A 25 -0.03 36.64 -19.43
C VAL A 25 1.20 35.74 -19.50
N LEU A 26 2.20 36.23 -20.22
CA LEU A 26 3.54 35.67 -20.42
C LEU A 26 4.40 35.83 -19.15
N ALA A 27 5.26 34.86 -18.89
CA ALA A 27 6.45 35.07 -18.06
C ALA A 27 7.56 34.12 -18.50
N ASP A 28 8.57 34.70 -19.15
CA ASP A 28 9.83 34.10 -19.56
C ASP A 28 10.71 33.72 -18.36
N GLY A 29 11.53 32.69 -18.56
CA GLY A 29 12.55 32.28 -17.59
C GLY A 29 13.49 31.23 -18.19
N HIS A 30 14.55 31.72 -18.85
CA HIS A 30 15.72 30.95 -19.30
C HIS A 30 16.44 30.26 -18.14
N ALA A 31 16.86 29.00 -18.33
CA ALA A 31 18.12 28.49 -17.77
C ALA A 31 18.53 27.14 -18.40
N GLY A 32 19.67 27.16 -19.12
CA GLY A 32 20.80 26.25 -18.90
C GLY A 32 20.67 24.79 -19.33
N GLU A 33 21.16 24.50 -20.53
CA GLU A 33 21.54 23.18 -21.00
C GLU A 33 22.77 22.64 -20.25
N HIS A 34 22.75 21.34 -19.93
CA HIS A 34 23.94 20.49 -20.06
C HIS A 34 23.49 19.04 -20.32
N SER A 35 24.04 18.52 -21.41
CA SER A 35 23.87 17.23 -22.05
C SER A 35 24.51 16.07 -21.29
N ASP A 36 23.84 14.91 -21.26
CA ASP A 36 24.54 13.63 -21.26
C ASP A 36 23.67 12.49 -21.83
N ALA A 37 24.33 11.59 -22.54
CA ALA A 37 23.77 10.74 -23.58
C ALA A 37 22.88 9.56 -23.13
N GLY A 38 21.71 9.48 -23.75
CA GLY A 38 21.19 8.29 -24.46
C GLY A 38 21.33 6.90 -23.84
N SER A 39 20.41 6.56 -22.91
CA SER A 39 19.89 5.19 -22.82
C SER A 39 18.37 5.24 -22.69
N PHE A 40 17.67 4.95 -23.79
CA PHE A 40 16.25 4.61 -23.75
C PHE A 40 16.11 3.33 -22.93
N HIS A 41 15.07 3.25 -22.09
CA HIS A 41 14.71 2.20 -21.10
C HIS A 41 14.98 2.58 -19.63
N SER A 42 14.05 3.33 -19.03
CA SER A 42 13.89 3.37 -17.56
C SER A 42 12.57 2.73 -17.12
N ASP A 43 12.43 1.43 -17.41
CA ASP A 43 11.47 0.55 -16.71
C ASP A 43 12.02 0.07 -15.34
N ASP A 44 13.04 0.75 -14.82
CA ASP A 44 13.68 0.50 -13.54
C ASP A 44 13.22 1.53 -12.51
N TRP A 45 12.32 1.09 -11.65
CA TRP A 45 12.08 1.71 -10.35
C TRP A 45 12.72 0.85 -9.27
N THR A 46 13.70 1.44 -8.60
CA THR A 46 14.14 1.08 -7.25
C THR A 46 13.27 1.87 -6.25
N PRO A 47 12.90 1.30 -5.09
CA PRO A 47 12.15 2.04 -4.07
C PRO A 47 13.00 3.20 -3.52
N ALA A 48 12.85 4.38 -4.09
CA ALA A 48 13.37 5.60 -3.49
C ALA A 48 12.40 6.03 -2.37
N ALA A 49 12.88 5.99 -1.13
CA ALA A 49 12.21 6.64 0.00
C ALA A 49 12.20 8.16 -0.25
N HIS A 50 11.12 8.68 -0.83
CA HIS A 50 10.93 10.12 -1.00
C HIS A 50 10.75 10.77 0.37
N ARG A 51 11.83 11.35 0.92
CA ARG A 51 11.75 12.38 1.96
C ARG A 51 11.43 13.71 1.29
N GLY A 52 10.15 14.03 1.16
CA GLY A 52 9.68 15.39 0.91
C GLY A 52 9.46 16.08 2.25
N ARG A 53 10.32 17.05 2.59
CA ARG A 53 10.12 17.95 3.74
C ARG A 53 9.05 18.97 3.30
N LEU A 54 7.82 18.81 3.77
CA LEU A 54 6.73 19.76 3.56
C LEU A 54 6.84 20.86 4.62
N GLU A 55 7.27 22.05 4.21
CA GLU A 55 7.09 23.26 5.00
C GLU A 55 5.63 23.73 4.85
N SER A 56 4.95 23.92 5.98
CA SER A 56 3.58 24.42 6.05
C SER A 56 3.59 25.95 6.25
N PRO A 57 2.73 26.73 5.56
CA PRO A 57 2.56 28.14 5.84
C PRO A 57 1.70 28.36 7.12
N PRO A 58 1.84 29.50 7.81
CA PRO A 58 1.20 29.73 9.11
C PRO A 58 -0.31 29.97 8.98
N GLY A 59 -1.07 29.30 9.85
CA GLY A 59 -2.52 29.48 9.98
C GLY A 59 -2.89 30.80 10.66
N ARG A 60 -3.77 31.57 10.02
CA ARG A 60 -4.53 32.65 10.67
C ARG A 60 -5.73 32.04 11.38
N GLY A 61 -5.84 32.30 12.68
CA GLY A 61 -6.98 31.92 13.50
C GLY A 61 -8.24 32.68 13.10
N PHE A 62 -9.37 31.98 13.12
CA PHE A 62 -10.69 32.60 13.15
C PHE A 62 -11.43 32.09 14.38
N SER A 63 -11.86 33.07 15.17
CA SER A 63 -12.65 32.96 16.38
C SER A 63 -14.07 32.47 16.06
N THR A 64 -14.57 31.53 16.85
CA THR A 64 -15.96 31.05 16.81
C THR A 64 -16.85 31.95 17.68
N THR A 65 -17.85 32.58 17.09
CA THR A 65 -18.99 33.16 17.81
C THR A 65 -20.23 32.27 17.66
N ASN A 66 -20.92 32.09 18.79
CA ASN A 66 -22.16 31.34 18.93
C ASN A 66 -23.32 31.97 18.13
N GLY A 67 -24.11 31.13 17.47
CA GLY A 67 -25.37 31.52 16.85
C GLY A 67 -26.33 30.33 16.75
N ASN A 68 -27.28 30.27 17.69
CA ASN A 68 -28.45 29.39 17.67
C ASN A 68 -29.30 29.63 16.42
N ILE A 69 -29.49 28.63 15.55
CA ILE A 69 -30.64 28.59 14.63
C ILE A 69 -31.24 27.18 14.59
N ARG A 70 -32.56 27.19 14.73
CA ARG A 70 -33.49 26.07 14.94
C ARG A 70 -33.46 25.00 13.85
N ALA A 71 -33.72 23.78 14.31
CA ALA A 71 -33.87 22.57 13.52
C ALA A 71 -35.01 22.65 12.48
N VAL A 72 -34.69 22.27 11.24
CA VAL A 72 -35.66 21.81 10.25
C VAL A 72 -35.20 20.41 9.82
N THR A 73 -36.02 19.42 10.16
CA THR A 73 -35.80 17.99 9.95
C THR A 73 -36.08 17.61 8.50
N SER A 74 -35.04 17.60 7.67
CA SER A 74 -35.08 16.96 6.35
C SER A 74 -34.38 15.60 6.39
N ARG A 75 -35.18 14.53 6.46
CA ARG A 75 -34.76 13.14 6.26
C ARG A 75 -33.92 13.04 4.98
N ARG A 76 -32.61 12.81 5.10
CA ARG A 76 -31.76 12.37 3.99
C ARG A 76 -31.51 10.88 4.11
N PHE A 77 -31.85 10.18 3.03
CA PHE A 77 -31.68 8.76 2.81
C PHE A 77 -30.24 8.31 3.11
N VAL A 78 -30.10 7.44 4.10
CA VAL A 78 -28.89 6.63 4.30
C VAL A 78 -28.89 5.59 3.19
N SER A 79 -28.04 5.79 2.18
CA SER A 79 -27.80 4.75 1.16
C SER A 79 -26.98 3.64 1.83
N THR A 80 -27.67 2.60 2.29
CA THR A 80 -27.06 1.36 2.73
C THR A 80 -26.38 0.71 1.53
N VAL A 81 -25.05 0.66 1.56
CA VAL A 81 -24.27 -0.13 0.59
C VAL A 81 -24.54 -1.60 0.89
N THR A 82 -25.39 -2.21 0.09
CA THR A 82 -25.66 -3.66 0.10
C THR A 82 -24.36 -4.41 -0.23
N PRO A 83 -24.00 -5.50 0.49
CA PRO A 83 -22.89 -6.34 0.09
C PRO A 83 -23.16 -6.92 -1.31
N LEU A 84 -22.20 -6.74 -2.21
CA LEU A 84 -22.25 -7.29 -3.56
C LEU A 84 -22.35 -8.82 -3.48
N SER A 85 -23.35 -9.35 -4.17
CA SER A 85 -23.63 -10.77 -4.28
C SER A 85 -22.45 -11.50 -4.93
N ALA A 86 -22.02 -12.61 -4.31
CA ALA A 86 -21.03 -13.53 -4.85
C ALA A 86 -21.59 -14.19 -6.12
N GLY A 87 -21.14 -13.75 -7.30
CA GLY A 87 -21.68 -14.26 -8.55
C GLY A 87 -20.95 -13.75 -9.79
N ALA A 88 -19.71 -14.23 -10.00
CA ALA A 88 -19.05 -14.50 -11.28
C ALA A 88 -17.55 -14.72 -11.00
N HIS A 89 -17.18 -15.93 -10.54
CA HIS A 89 -15.78 -16.31 -10.46
C HIS A 89 -15.25 -16.56 -11.87
N GLY A 90 -14.90 -15.49 -12.59
CA GLY A 90 -13.93 -15.63 -13.68
C GLY A 90 -12.66 -16.22 -13.09
N GLU A 91 -12.12 -17.28 -13.69
CA GLU A 91 -10.91 -17.97 -13.22
C GLU A 91 -9.84 -16.94 -12.84
N HIS A 92 -9.61 -16.75 -11.53
CA HIS A 92 -8.61 -15.80 -11.07
C HIS A 92 -7.25 -16.39 -11.37
N ARG A 93 -6.61 -15.86 -12.43
CA ARG A 93 -5.25 -16.21 -12.81
C ARG A 93 -4.26 -15.60 -11.82
N ASP A 94 -3.87 -16.40 -10.83
CA ASP A 94 -2.93 -16.00 -9.79
C ASP A 94 -1.47 -15.90 -10.29
N LEU A 95 -0.55 -15.54 -9.41
CA LEU A 95 0.87 -15.40 -9.76
C LEU A 95 1.46 -16.72 -10.29
N SER A 96 1.10 -17.85 -9.70
CA SER A 96 1.59 -19.16 -10.11
C SER A 96 1.17 -19.49 -11.54
N PHE A 97 -0.10 -19.24 -11.89
CA PHE A 97 -0.59 -19.36 -13.26
C PHE A 97 0.28 -18.56 -14.23
N TRP A 98 0.56 -17.28 -13.94
CA TRP A 98 1.34 -16.44 -14.86
C TRP A 98 2.80 -16.87 -14.94
N MET A 99 3.39 -17.34 -13.84
CA MET A 99 4.76 -17.86 -13.84
C MET A 99 4.89 -19.13 -14.67
N ASP A 100 3.89 -20.02 -14.63
CA ASP A 100 3.81 -21.19 -15.49
C ASP A 100 3.53 -20.80 -16.96
N GLN A 101 2.70 -19.78 -17.18
CA GLN A 101 2.44 -19.24 -18.51
C GLN A 101 3.71 -18.69 -19.16
N VAL A 102 4.60 -18.03 -18.40
CA VAL A 102 5.91 -17.60 -18.93
C VAL A 102 6.70 -18.77 -19.51
N LEU A 103 6.67 -19.94 -18.88
CA LEU A 103 7.37 -21.12 -19.37
C LEU A 103 6.72 -21.68 -20.65
N LYS A 104 5.39 -21.73 -20.69
CA LYS A 104 4.64 -22.16 -21.89
C LYS A 104 4.91 -21.23 -23.08
N GLU A 105 4.86 -19.92 -22.88
CA GLU A 105 5.11 -18.96 -23.95
C GLU A 105 6.59 -18.91 -24.37
N LEU A 106 7.53 -19.25 -23.48
CA LEU A 106 8.92 -19.45 -23.87
C LEU A 106 9.06 -20.59 -24.88
N ASP A 107 8.38 -21.71 -24.64
CA ASP A 107 8.39 -22.86 -25.56
C ASP A 107 7.64 -22.55 -26.86
N SER A 108 6.55 -21.78 -26.79
CA SER A 108 5.84 -21.26 -27.96
C SER A 108 6.76 -20.41 -28.85
N VAL A 109 7.44 -19.41 -28.28
CA VAL A 109 8.38 -18.54 -29.02
C VAL A 109 9.58 -19.32 -29.58
N ARG A 110 10.05 -20.37 -28.89
CA ARG A 110 11.12 -21.25 -29.40
C ARG A 110 10.67 -22.06 -30.61
N SER A 111 9.39 -22.43 -30.66
CA SER A 111 8.81 -23.27 -31.72
C SER A 111 8.38 -22.44 -32.93
N SER A 112 7.72 -21.30 -32.68
CA SER A 112 7.26 -20.32 -33.68
C SER A 112 7.44 -18.91 -33.10
N PRO A 113 8.46 -18.14 -33.54
CA PRO A 113 8.72 -16.80 -33.02
C PRO A 113 7.85 -15.75 -33.74
N ASP A 114 6.54 -15.98 -33.79
CA ASP A 114 5.58 -15.03 -34.34
C ASP A 114 5.30 -13.86 -33.38
N MET A 115 4.63 -12.82 -33.90
CA MET A 115 4.35 -11.62 -33.12
C MET A 115 3.42 -11.86 -31.93
N GLU A 116 2.52 -12.84 -32.04
CA GLU A 116 1.54 -13.17 -31.00
C GLU A 116 2.22 -13.86 -29.81
N ALA A 117 3.05 -14.87 -30.08
CA ALA A 117 3.83 -15.56 -29.05
C ALA A 117 4.79 -14.60 -28.30
N VAL A 118 5.44 -13.68 -29.02
CA VAL A 118 6.29 -12.64 -28.40
C VAL A 118 5.46 -11.69 -27.51
N HIS A 119 4.26 -11.32 -27.97
CA HIS A 119 3.33 -10.49 -27.21
C HIS A 119 2.88 -11.19 -25.93
N ASP A 120 2.44 -12.44 -26.02
CA ASP A 120 1.91 -13.22 -24.90
C ASP A 120 3.00 -13.51 -23.86
N LEU A 121 4.21 -13.83 -24.29
CA LEU A 121 5.36 -13.93 -23.39
C LEU A 121 5.61 -12.62 -22.64
N ARG A 122 5.58 -11.48 -23.34
CA ARG A 122 5.74 -10.16 -22.72
C ARG A 122 4.61 -9.89 -21.71
N VAL A 123 3.36 -10.23 -22.05
CA VAL A 123 2.22 -10.07 -21.15
C VAL A 123 2.38 -10.90 -19.88
N ALA A 124 2.74 -12.19 -20.01
CA ALA A 124 2.95 -13.08 -18.88
C ALA A 124 4.08 -12.59 -17.95
N ILE A 125 5.20 -12.13 -18.52
CA ILE A 125 6.30 -11.56 -17.72
C ILE A 125 5.87 -10.27 -17.02
N ARG A 126 5.17 -9.36 -17.73
CA ARG A 126 4.67 -8.10 -17.15
C ARG A 126 3.76 -8.37 -15.95
N ARG A 127 2.87 -9.35 -16.05
CA ARG A 127 1.98 -9.79 -14.97
C ARG A 127 2.77 -10.16 -13.72
N CYS A 128 3.72 -11.07 -13.87
CA CYS A 128 4.59 -11.50 -12.78
C CYS A 128 5.32 -10.31 -12.15
N ARG A 129 6.01 -9.50 -12.96
CA ARG A 129 6.78 -8.33 -12.49
C ARG A 129 5.91 -7.31 -11.75
N SER A 130 4.67 -7.09 -12.20
CA SER A 130 3.74 -6.13 -11.58
C SER A 130 3.28 -6.61 -10.21
N VAL A 131 2.93 -7.89 -10.08
CA VAL A 131 2.58 -8.50 -8.78
C VAL A 131 3.76 -8.43 -7.83
N ALA A 132 4.96 -8.81 -8.26
CA ALA A 132 6.14 -8.74 -7.41
C ALA A 132 6.47 -7.32 -6.94
N ALA A 133 6.31 -6.32 -7.81
CA ALA A 133 6.52 -4.94 -7.42
C ALA A 133 5.53 -4.48 -6.34
N ALA A 134 4.26 -4.88 -6.41
CA ALA A 134 3.28 -4.58 -5.37
C ALA A 134 3.55 -5.33 -4.05
N MET A 135 3.98 -6.59 -4.15
CA MET A 135 4.24 -7.44 -2.97
C MET A 135 5.52 -7.05 -2.22
N GLU A 136 6.57 -6.57 -2.91
CA GLU A 136 7.84 -6.13 -2.31
C GLU A 136 7.65 -5.03 -1.25
N GLU A 137 6.58 -4.25 -1.34
CA GLU A 137 6.25 -3.17 -0.39
C GLU A 137 5.60 -3.66 0.91
N ILE A 138 5.15 -4.92 0.93
CA ILE A 138 4.57 -5.59 2.09
C ILE A 138 5.54 -6.66 2.63
N ASP A 139 6.13 -7.42 1.72
CA ASP A 139 7.02 -8.53 2.01
C ASP A 139 8.42 -8.25 1.43
N PRO A 140 9.41 -7.89 2.27
CA PRO A 140 10.77 -7.57 1.84
C PRO A 140 11.61 -8.82 1.51
N ASP A 141 11.00 -9.99 1.29
CA ASP A 141 11.71 -11.21 0.93
C ASP A 141 12.48 -11.06 -0.40
N PRO A 142 13.75 -11.54 -0.46
CA PRO A 142 14.59 -11.37 -1.65
C PRO A 142 14.08 -12.10 -2.90
N ALA A 143 13.19 -13.08 -2.78
CA ALA A 143 12.63 -13.77 -3.94
C ALA A 143 11.84 -12.82 -4.86
N TRP A 144 11.22 -11.76 -4.33
CA TRP A 144 10.49 -10.76 -5.14
C TRP A 144 11.43 -10.00 -6.11
N PRO A 145 12.48 -9.29 -5.63
CA PRO A 145 13.43 -8.63 -6.52
C PRO A 145 14.26 -9.62 -7.35
N GLU A 146 14.57 -10.82 -6.85
CA GLU A 146 15.26 -11.87 -7.62
C GLU A 146 14.42 -12.30 -8.83
N MET A 147 13.11 -12.54 -8.66
CA MET A 147 12.20 -12.85 -9.76
C MET A 147 12.10 -11.69 -10.77
N ARG A 148 11.97 -10.44 -10.29
CA ARG A 148 11.97 -9.27 -11.19
C ARG A 148 13.27 -9.17 -11.99
N LYS A 149 14.41 -9.48 -11.37
CA LYS A 149 15.74 -9.45 -12.00
C LYS A 149 15.91 -10.58 -13.02
N ALA A 150 15.46 -11.80 -12.70
CA ALA A 150 15.53 -12.95 -13.59
C ALA A 150 14.82 -12.68 -14.93
N ALA A 151 13.64 -12.04 -14.89
CA ALA A 151 12.90 -11.71 -16.10
C ALA A 151 13.31 -10.38 -16.78
N ARG A 152 14.18 -9.58 -16.15
CA ARG A 152 14.48 -8.21 -16.61
C ARG A 152 15.10 -8.18 -18.01
N LYS A 153 16.14 -8.99 -18.25
CA LYS A 153 16.87 -8.97 -19.53
C LYS A 153 15.97 -9.38 -20.69
N LEU A 154 15.24 -10.49 -20.51
CA LEU A 154 14.25 -10.98 -21.47
C LEU A 154 13.17 -9.93 -21.74
N PHE A 155 12.55 -9.37 -20.70
CA PHE A 155 11.50 -8.37 -20.87
C PHE A 155 11.96 -7.12 -21.63
N ARG A 156 13.20 -6.66 -21.41
CA ARG A 156 13.78 -5.52 -22.13
C ARG A 156 13.99 -5.83 -23.61
N ALA A 157 14.51 -7.01 -23.93
CA ALA A 157 14.72 -7.41 -25.32
C ALA A 157 13.40 -7.51 -26.09
N LEU A 158 12.36 -8.11 -25.49
CA LEU A 158 11.00 -8.17 -26.05
C LEU A 158 10.36 -6.78 -26.15
N GLY A 159 10.66 -5.89 -25.20
CA GLY A 159 10.21 -4.50 -25.17
C GLY A 159 10.77 -3.70 -26.35
N ALA A 160 12.08 -3.74 -26.56
CA ALA A 160 12.76 -3.00 -27.63
C ALA A 160 12.22 -3.37 -29.03
N LEU A 161 11.96 -4.65 -29.28
CA LEU A 161 11.34 -5.10 -30.52
C LEU A 161 9.94 -4.50 -30.72
N ARG A 162 9.08 -4.57 -29.68
CA ARG A 162 7.73 -4.02 -29.77
C ARG A 162 7.72 -2.49 -29.88
N ASP A 163 8.65 -1.81 -29.21
CA ASP A 163 8.74 -0.36 -29.25
C ASP A 163 9.13 0.12 -30.67
N ALA A 164 10.05 -0.59 -31.34
CA ALA A 164 10.39 -0.31 -32.75
C ALA A 164 9.18 -0.50 -33.70
N GLN A 165 8.40 -1.57 -33.50
CA GLN A 165 7.17 -1.82 -34.27
C GLN A 165 6.13 -0.71 -34.08
N VAL A 166 5.91 -0.27 -32.84
CA VAL A 166 4.96 0.82 -32.52
C VAL A 166 5.41 2.13 -33.16
N MET A 167 6.71 2.44 -33.16
CA MET A 167 7.23 3.63 -33.84
C MET A 167 7.03 3.56 -35.36
N ASN A 168 7.26 2.40 -35.97
CA ASN A 168 7.02 2.16 -37.40
C ASN A 168 5.53 2.39 -37.77
N GLU A 169 4.59 1.86 -36.96
CA GLU A 169 3.15 2.11 -37.13
C GLU A 169 2.79 3.61 -37.06
N TRP A 170 3.39 4.34 -36.12
CA TRP A 170 3.18 5.79 -36.00
C TRP A 170 3.72 6.59 -37.18
N VAL A 171 4.92 6.26 -37.67
CA VAL A 171 5.50 6.91 -38.86
C VAL A 171 4.63 6.66 -40.10
N LYS A 172 4.13 5.43 -40.28
CA LYS A 172 3.21 5.10 -41.37
C LYS A 172 1.92 5.90 -41.32
N LYS A 173 1.40 6.14 -40.10
CA LYS A 173 0.12 6.84 -39.86
C LYS A 173 0.20 8.36 -39.96
N LEU A 174 1.32 8.96 -39.54
CA LEU A 174 1.45 10.42 -39.43
C LEU A 174 2.19 11.06 -40.61
N GLY A 175 3.14 10.35 -41.21
CA GLY A 175 3.97 10.89 -42.27
C GLY A 175 3.23 10.96 -43.62
N PRO A 176 3.35 12.07 -44.38
CA PRO A 176 2.90 12.11 -45.77
C PRO A 176 3.60 11.03 -46.62
N GLU A 177 2.90 10.39 -47.55
CA GLU A 177 3.43 9.24 -48.29
C GLU A 177 4.71 9.55 -49.09
N ASN A 178 4.81 10.78 -49.61
CA ASN A 178 5.94 11.26 -50.43
C ASN A 178 7.02 12.00 -49.62
N ASP A 179 6.97 11.94 -48.30
CA ASP A 179 7.93 12.62 -47.43
C ASP A 179 9.22 11.79 -47.25
N LEU A 180 10.36 12.44 -47.44
CA LEU A 180 11.68 11.80 -47.38
C LEU A 180 12.09 11.46 -45.94
N VAL A 181 11.69 12.28 -44.95
CA VAL A 181 11.89 12.00 -43.52
C VAL A 181 11.11 10.74 -43.11
N ARG A 182 9.88 10.57 -43.59
CA ARG A 182 9.10 9.33 -43.43
C ARG A 182 9.85 8.12 -43.97
N ALA A 183 10.34 8.19 -45.22
CA ALA A 183 11.05 7.08 -45.85
C ALA A 183 12.31 6.69 -45.08
N GLN A 184 13.09 7.68 -44.62
CA GLN A 184 14.31 7.45 -43.84
C GLN A 184 14.03 6.84 -42.46
N LEU A 185 12.98 7.29 -41.77
CA LEU A 185 12.56 6.72 -40.49
C LEU A 185 12.11 5.26 -40.63
N LEU A 186 11.31 4.95 -41.67
CA LEU A 186 10.88 3.59 -41.96
C LEU A 186 12.08 2.68 -42.24
N ALA A 187 13.00 3.11 -43.11
CA ALA A 187 14.22 2.36 -43.40
C ALA A 187 15.08 2.13 -42.14
N SER A 188 15.18 3.12 -41.25
CA SER A 188 15.93 2.97 -39.99
C SER A 188 15.29 1.95 -39.03
N PHE A 189 13.96 1.88 -38.95
CA PHE A 189 13.29 0.90 -38.10
C PHE A 189 13.32 -0.50 -38.71
N ASP A 190 13.07 -0.62 -40.02
CA ASP A 190 13.07 -1.90 -40.73
C ASP A 190 14.46 -2.55 -40.72
N SER A 191 15.54 -1.76 -40.80
CA SER A 191 16.92 -2.27 -40.70
C SER A 191 17.30 -2.75 -39.29
N LYS A 192 16.71 -2.18 -38.24
CA LYS A 192 16.97 -2.57 -36.83
C LYS A 192 16.12 -3.74 -36.36
N GLU A 193 14.97 -3.98 -36.99
CA GLU A 193 14.04 -5.03 -36.55
C GLU A 193 14.67 -6.44 -36.50
N PRO A 194 15.46 -6.90 -37.51
CA PRO A 194 16.11 -8.21 -37.45
C PRO A 194 17.06 -8.35 -36.26
N GLU A 195 17.86 -7.32 -35.98
CA GLU A 195 18.81 -7.33 -34.87
C GLU A 195 18.09 -7.41 -33.51
N LEU A 196 16.98 -6.68 -33.37
CA LEU A 196 16.13 -6.69 -32.18
C LEU A 196 15.43 -8.05 -32.01
N ARG A 197 14.94 -8.65 -33.09
CA ARG A 197 14.37 -10.00 -33.09
C ARG A 197 15.41 -11.02 -32.63
N ASP A 198 16.62 -11.00 -33.19
CA ASP A 198 17.70 -11.89 -32.79
C ASP A 198 18.10 -11.68 -31.32
N ALA A 199 18.13 -10.44 -30.84
CA ALA A 199 18.41 -10.14 -29.44
C ALA A 199 17.33 -10.70 -28.50
N ALA A 200 16.06 -10.67 -28.90
CA ALA A 200 14.95 -11.27 -28.17
C ALA A 200 15.08 -12.80 -28.12
N LEU A 201 15.34 -13.46 -29.25
CA LEU A 201 15.52 -14.91 -29.33
C LEU A 201 16.73 -15.39 -28.52
N ARG A 202 17.87 -14.69 -28.59
CA ARG A 202 19.02 -14.97 -27.72
C ARG A 202 18.69 -14.84 -26.23
N SER A 203 17.81 -13.91 -25.87
CA SER A 203 17.38 -13.73 -24.47
C SER A 203 16.41 -14.82 -24.02
N VAL A 204 15.54 -15.31 -24.90
CA VAL A 204 14.66 -16.47 -24.68
C VAL A 204 15.50 -17.74 -24.45
N ALA A 205 16.51 -17.98 -25.27
CA ALA A 205 17.39 -19.14 -25.15
C ALA A 205 18.21 -19.15 -23.84
N ARG A 206 18.56 -17.98 -23.31
CA ARG A 206 19.36 -17.83 -22.08
C ARG A 206 18.53 -17.69 -20.80
N PHE A 207 17.20 -17.84 -20.88
CA PHE A 207 16.34 -17.69 -19.72
C PHE A 207 16.53 -18.86 -18.73
N ASP A 208 16.78 -18.55 -17.46
CA ASP A 208 17.00 -19.57 -16.42
C ASP A 208 15.66 -20.09 -15.88
N GLU A 209 15.14 -21.14 -16.53
CA GLU A 209 13.90 -21.80 -16.12
C GLU A 209 14.00 -22.51 -14.76
N LYS A 210 15.19 -23.01 -14.39
CA LYS A 210 15.38 -23.72 -13.11
C LYS A 210 15.24 -22.73 -11.95
N LEU A 211 15.88 -21.56 -12.07
CA LEU A 211 15.72 -20.44 -11.15
C LEU A 211 14.26 -19.99 -11.09
N TRP A 212 13.59 -19.83 -12.25
CA TRP A 212 12.20 -19.40 -12.32
C TRP A 212 11.24 -20.34 -11.57
N LYS A 213 11.36 -21.66 -11.81
CA LYS A 213 10.58 -22.70 -11.10
C LYS A 213 10.86 -22.72 -9.59
N ARG A 214 12.11 -22.47 -9.18
CA ARG A 214 12.47 -22.36 -7.76
C ARG A 214 11.79 -21.16 -7.11
N LEU A 215 11.84 -20.01 -7.78
CA LEU A 215 11.23 -18.77 -7.30
C LEU A 215 9.70 -18.89 -7.23
N GLU A 216 9.06 -19.52 -8.21
CA GLU A 216 7.62 -19.79 -8.19
C GLU A 216 7.19 -20.51 -6.91
N ARG A 217 7.89 -21.59 -6.54
CA ARG A 217 7.57 -22.37 -5.32
C ARG A 217 7.72 -21.55 -4.04
N ALA A 218 8.71 -20.67 -3.99
CA ALA A 218 8.94 -19.77 -2.86
C ALA A 218 7.84 -18.69 -2.78
N LEU A 219 7.52 -18.06 -3.90
CA LEU A 219 6.57 -16.95 -3.99
C LEU A 219 5.12 -17.40 -3.85
N ARG A 220 4.78 -18.63 -4.25
CA ARG A 220 3.42 -19.23 -4.10
C ARG A 220 2.89 -19.17 -2.67
N LYS A 221 3.77 -19.33 -1.67
CA LYS A 221 3.37 -19.22 -0.25
C LYS A 221 3.24 -17.77 0.19
N ARG A 222 4.12 -16.90 -0.32
CA ARG A 222 4.21 -15.49 0.07
C ARG A 222 3.09 -14.63 -0.51
N ILE A 223 2.64 -14.91 -1.74
CA ILE A 223 1.50 -14.20 -2.35
C ILE A 223 0.22 -14.32 -1.52
N ARG A 224 0.05 -15.43 -0.77
CA ARG A 224 -1.09 -15.66 0.13
C ARG A 224 -1.12 -14.73 1.36
N LEU A 225 -0.05 -13.98 1.63
CA LEU A 225 -0.04 -12.94 2.67
C LEU A 225 -1.02 -11.81 2.34
N VAL A 226 -1.29 -11.60 1.05
CA VAL A 226 -2.23 -10.60 0.53
C VAL A 226 -3.17 -11.30 -0.45
N PRO A 227 -4.21 -12.00 0.05
CA PRO A 227 -5.20 -12.63 -0.81
C PRO A 227 -5.88 -11.58 -1.71
N ALA A 228 -6.24 -11.99 -2.93
CA ALA A 228 -7.02 -11.14 -3.84
C ALA A 228 -8.36 -10.75 -3.17
N GLY A 229 -8.79 -9.50 -3.37
CA GLY A 229 -9.99 -8.93 -2.75
C GLY A 229 -9.86 -8.63 -1.25
N SER A 230 -8.73 -8.93 -0.61
CA SER A 230 -8.55 -8.64 0.82
C SER A 230 -8.43 -7.13 1.10
N LEU A 231 -8.70 -6.73 2.34
CA LEU A 231 -8.49 -5.35 2.80
C LEU A 231 -7.04 -4.86 2.60
N ALA A 232 -6.05 -5.76 2.66
CA ALA A 232 -4.65 -5.40 2.38
C ALA A 232 -4.43 -5.11 0.88
N ALA A 233 -5.09 -5.86 -0.01
CA ALA A 233 -5.09 -5.59 -1.44
C ALA A 233 -5.80 -4.25 -1.77
N GLU A 234 -6.93 -3.98 -1.13
CA GLU A 234 -7.64 -2.69 -1.26
C GLU A 234 -6.76 -1.51 -0.81
N CYS A 235 -6.01 -1.69 0.27
CA CYS A 235 -5.04 -0.70 0.75
C CYS A 235 -3.96 -0.38 -0.29
N LEU A 236 -3.33 -1.41 -0.86
CA LEU A 236 -2.32 -1.23 -1.91
C LEU A 236 -2.87 -0.50 -3.13
N ALA A 237 -4.10 -0.85 -3.55
CA ALA A 237 -4.76 -0.19 -4.67
C ALA A 237 -5.04 1.29 -4.35
N LEU A 238 -5.44 1.62 -3.12
CA LEU A 238 -5.63 3.00 -2.66
C LEU A 238 -4.31 3.79 -2.67
N GLU A 239 -3.22 3.21 -2.17
CA GLU A 239 -1.90 3.85 -2.20
C GLU A 239 -1.44 4.16 -3.65
N ARG A 240 -1.65 3.21 -4.58
CA ARG A 240 -1.34 3.43 -6.00
C ARG A 240 -2.26 4.48 -6.63
N PHE A 241 -3.54 4.49 -6.26
CA PHE A 241 -4.51 5.47 -6.72
C PHE A 241 -4.10 6.88 -6.29
N GLU A 242 -3.79 7.09 -5.02
CA GLU A 242 -3.37 8.40 -4.48
C GLU A 242 -2.09 8.89 -5.16
N SER A 243 -1.09 8.02 -5.28
CA SER A 243 0.15 8.31 -6.01
C SER A 243 -0.11 8.71 -7.47
N ALA A 244 -0.97 7.98 -8.18
CA ALA A 244 -1.33 8.29 -9.56
C ALA A 244 -2.14 9.58 -9.67
N LYS A 245 -3.01 9.88 -8.70
CA LYS A 245 -3.80 11.11 -8.66
C LYS A 245 -2.94 12.35 -8.43
N GLU A 246 -1.90 12.25 -7.60
CA GLU A 246 -0.90 13.32 -7.45
C GLU A 246 -0.14 13.59 -8.74
N LEU A 247 0.28 12.53 -9.44
CA LEU A 247 0.95 12.65 -10.73
C LEU A 247 0.03 13.27 -11.79
N HIS A 248 -1.26 12.92 -11.74
CA HIS A 248 -2.27 13.54 -12.60
C HIS A 248 -2.40 15.04 -12.34
N ALA A 249 -2.45 15.47 -11.08
CA ALA A 249 -2.49 16.88 -10.74
C ALA A 249 -1.24 17.64 -11.24
N LYS A 250 -0.06 17.00 -11.20
CA LYS A 250 1.19 17.57 -11.74
C LYS A 250 1.17 17.65 -13.27
N ALA A 251 0.74 16.58 -13.95
CA ALA A 251 0.67 16.52 -15.41
C ALA A 251 -0.30 17.55 -15.99
N LEU A 252 -1.42 17.84 -15.32
CA LEU A 252 -2.38 18.81 -15.81
C LEU A 252 -1.88 20.27 -15.79
N ARG A 253 -0.84 20.58 -15.02
CA ARG A 253 -0.28 21.94 -14.88
C ARG A 253 0.74 22.29 -15.97
N THR A 254 1.08 21.37 -16.86
CA THR A 254 2.15 21.55 -17.82
C THR A 254 1.98 20.65 -19.03
N GLU A 255 2.50 21.07 -20.16
CA GLU A 255 2.48 20.25 -21.38
C GLU A 255 3.79 19.51 -21.61
N ARG A 256 4.78 19.70 -20.71
CA ARG A 256 6.09 19.04 -20.80
C ARG A 256 5.95 17.51 -20.76
N PRO A 257 6.72 16.74 -21.56
CA PRO A 257 6.62 15.27 -21.60
C PRO A 257 6.79 14.57 -20.25
N LYS A 258 7.75 15.02 -19.44
CA LYS A 258 8.17 14.32 -18.21
C LYS A 258 7.04 14.11 -17.18
N PRO A 259 6.21 15.11 -16.83
CA PRO A 259 5.05 14.89 -15.95
C PRO A 259 3.98 13.94 -16.52
N TRP A 260 3.71 13.98 -17.82
CA TRP A 260 2.77 13.07 -18.48
C TRP A 260 3.28 11.63 -18.50
N HIS A 261 4.58 11.44 -18.76
CA HIS A 261 5.23 10.14 -18.66
C HIS A 261 5.19 9.57 -17.23
N ALA A 262 5.44 10.42 -16.22
CA ALA A 262 5.33 10.01 -14.81
C ALA A 262 3.90 9.57 -14.47
N LEU A 263 2.89 10.32 -14.91
CA LEU A 263 1.47 9.94 -14.78
C LEU A 263 1.17 8.60 -15.47
N ARG A 264 1.66 8.37 -16.70
CA ARG A 264 1.52 7.09 -17.40
C ARG A 264 2.04 5.93 -16.54
N ILE A 265 3.22 6.06 -15.96
CA ILE A 265 3.79 5.05 -15.07
C ILE A 265 2.91 4.85 -13.83
N GLY A 266 2.48 5.94 -13.18
CA GLY A 266 1.59 5.89 -12.02
C GLY A 266 0.28 5.16 -12.31
N LEU A 267 -0.37 5.48 -13.42
CA LEU A 267 -1.61 4.84 -13.83
C LEU A 267 -1.41 3.35 -14.16
N LYS A 268 -0.33 2.98 -14.85
CA LYS A 268 0.01 1.56 -15.09
C LYS A 268 0.13 0.80 -13.78
N ARG A 269 0.82 1.36 -12.78
CA ARG A 269 0.96 0.74 -11.44
C ARG A 269 -0.39 0.56 -10.76
N PHE A 270 -1.24 1.57 -10.81
CA PHE A 270 -2.61 1.49 -10.27
C PHE A 270 -3.41 0.39 -10.98
N ARG A 271 -3.51 0.45 -12.31
CA ARG A 271 -4.23 -0.55 -13.11
C ARG A 271 -3.75 -1.97 -12.80
N TYR A 272 -2.45 -2.22 -12.81
CA TYR A 272 -1.92 -3.58 -12.63
C TYR A 272 -2.11 -4.10 -11.20
N THR A 273 -2.12 -3.21 -10.21
CA THR A 273 -2.45 -3.56 -8.82
C THR A 273 -3.91 -3.98 -8.71
N VAL A 274 -4.83 -3.19 -9.28
CA VAL A 274 -6.27 -3.52 -9.30
C VAL A 274 -6.50 -4.81 -10.07
N GLU A 275 -5.89 -4.95 -11.23
CA GLU A 275 -6.05 -6.12 -12.09
C GLU A 275 -5.58 -7.42 -11.44
N SER A 276 -4.51 -7.38 -10.65
CA SER A 276 -3.96 -8.59 -10.04
C SER A 276 -4.59 -8.89 -8.68
N LEU A 277 -4.83 -7.85 -7.87
CA LEU A 277 -5.23 -7.99 -6.47
C LEU A 277 -6.71 -7.69 -6.21
N LEU A 278 -7.41 -7.02 -7.12
CA LEU A 278 -8.83 -6.67 -7.00
C LEU A 278 -9.62 -7.05 -8.26
N PRO A 279 -9.72 -8.35 -8.60
CA PRO A 279 -10.30 -8.81 -9.86
C PRO A 279 -11.74 -8.36 -10.09
N GLU A 280 -12.56 -8.30 -9.05
CA GLU A 280 -13.95 -7.81 -9.13
C GLU A 280 -14.01 -6.33 -9.52
N HIS A 281 -13.15 -5.49 -8.92
CA HIS A 281 -13.06 -4.07 -9.28
C HIS A 281 -12.52 -3.92 -10.70
N TYR A 282 -11.52 -4.73 -11.07
CA TYR A 282 -10.97 -4.71 -12.40
C TYR A 282 -12.00 -5.06 -13.48
N ALA A 283 -12.86 -6.06 -13.24
CA ALA A 283 -13.92 -6.44 -14.17
C ALA A 283 -14.84 -5.24 -14.52
N ILE A 284 -15.11 -4.37 -13.54
CA ILE A 284 -15.94 -3.17 -13.72
C ILE A 284 -15.13 -2.03 -14.37
N TRP A 285 -13.85 -1.90 -14.06
CA TRP A 285 -13.03 -0.75 -14.46
C TRP A 285 -12.18 -0.98 -15.71
N THR A 286 -12.11 -2.20 -16.23
CA THR A 286 -11.14 -2.62 -17.25
C THR A 286 -11.16 -1.72 -18.48
N ASP A 287 -12.34 -1.41 -19.03
CA ASP A 287 -12.46 -0.61 -20.25
C ASP A 287 -11.99 0.83 -20.05
N ASN A 288 -12.39 1.44 -18.93
CA ASN A 288 -11.99 2.81 -18.61
C ASN A 288 -10.49 2.90 -18.25
N LEU A 289 -9.95 1.93 -17.52
CA LEU A 289 -8.51 1.88 -17.20
C LEU A 289 -7.66 1.63 -18.46
N LYS A 290 -8.11 0.75 -19.36
CA LYS A 290 -7.48 0.53 -20.67
C LYS A 290 -7.49 1.82 -21.48
N ARG A 291 -8.66 2.42 -21.68
CA ARG A 291 -8.81 3.66 -22.44
C ARG A 291 -7.88 4.77 -21.96
N VAL A 292 -7.81 5.01 -20.66
CA VAL A 292 -6.93 6.05 -20.11
C VAL A 292 -5.45 5.66 -20.21
N GLN A 293 -5.11 4.39 -20.01
CA GLN A 293 -3.74 3.91 -20.23
C GLN A 293 -3.31 4.09 -21.68
N ASP A 294 -4.19 3.77 -22.64
CA ASP A 294 -3.91 3.84 -24.07
C ASP A 294 -3.71 5.30 -24.47
N LEU A 295 -4.59 6.23 -24.05
CA LEU A 295 -4.39 7.67 -24.27
C LEU A 295 -3.03 8.17 -23.75
N LEU A 296 -2.63 7.78 -22.54
CA LEU A 296 -1.32 8.14 -21.99
C LEU A 296 -0.16 7.42 -22.70
N GLY A 297 -0.42 6.25 -23.25
CA GLY A 297 0.47 5.53 -24.16
C GLY A 297 0.74 6.34 -25.40
N GLU A 298 -0.31 6.72 -26.14
CA GLU A 298 -0.19 7.49 -27.37
C GLU A 298 0.53 8.83 -27.14
N ILE A 299 0.22 9.54 -26.04
CA ILE A 299 0.93 10.79 -25.69
C ILE A 299 2.44 10.53 -25.52
N HIS A 300 2.81 9.45 -24.84
CA HIS A 300 4.21 9.10 -24.62
C HIS A 300 4.90 8.67 -25.91
N ASP A 301 4.22 7.89 -26.74
CA ASP A 301 4.78 7.39 -28.00
C ASP A 301 5.04 8.55 -28.97
N LEU A 302 4.14 9.55 -29.01
CA LEU A 302 4.34 10.80 -29.73
C LEU A 302 5.50 11.66 -29.17
N ASP A 303 5.66 11.71 -27.84
CA ASP A 303 6.79 12.40 -27.21
C ASP A 303 8.13 11.75 -27.60
N VAL A 304 8.18 10.41 -27.66
CA VAL A 304 9.37 9.66 -28.10
C VAL A 304 9.63 9.87 -29.59
N LEU A 305 8.60 9.80 -30.43
CA LEU A 305 8.73 10.04 -31.87
C LEU A 305 9.26 11.45 -32.15
N LEU A 306 8.77 12.46 -31.42
CA LEU A 306 9.26 13.84 -31.54
C LEU A 306 10.75 13.95 -31.20
N GLU A 307 11.23 13.24 -30.17
CA GLU A 307 12.66 13.19 -29.86
C GLU A 307 13.48 12.50 -30.95
N VAL A 308 12.95 11.44 -31.56
CA VAL A 308 13.63 10.75 -32.68
C VAL A 308 13.76 11.70 -33.87
N VAL A 309 12.65 12.32 -34.30
CA VAL A 309 12.62 13.27 -35.43
C VAL A 309 13.59 14.43 -35.22
N LYS A 310 13.69 14.97 -34.00
CA LYS A 310 14.61 16.07 -33.67
C LYS A 310 16.09 15.70 -33.63
N LYS A 311 16.40 14.43 -33.34
CA LYS A 311 17.79 13.94 -33.19
C LYS A 311 18.37 13.41 -34.50
N SER A 312 17.53 13.10 -35.45
CA SER A 312 17.98 12.60 -36.73
C SER A 312 18.64 13.73 -37.54
N ASP A 313 19.92 13.56 -37.83
CA ASP A 313 20.73 14.40 -38.73
C ASP A 313 20.31 14.21 -40.20
N PHE A 314 19.01 14.30 -40.48
CA PHE A 314 18.51 14.21 -41.84
C PHE A 314 18.96 15.46 -42.61
N VAL A 315 19.57 15.27 -43.77
CA VAL A 315 20.19 16.32 -44.61
C VAL A 315 19.15 17.23 -45.28
N GLU A 316 17.92 17.30 -44.78
CA GLU A 316 16.77 17.86 -45.49
C GLU A 316 15.98 18.94 -44.74
N THR A 317 15.30 19.74 -45.55
CA THR A 317 14.75 21.09 -45.31
C THR A 317 14.05 21.26 -43.97
N GLU A 318 14.39 22.36 -43.29
CA GLU A 318 13.76 22.88 -42.06
C GLU A 318 12.22 22.80 -42.10
N ASP A 319 11.62 22.93 -43.29
CA ASP A 319 10.19 22.82 -43.55
C ASP A 319 9.59 21.43 -43.25
N SER A 320 10.26 20.34 -43.64
CA SER A 320 9.76 18.98 -43.40
C SER A 320 9.83 18.64 -41.91
N LEU A 321 10.89 19.04 -41.22
CA LEU A 321 11.01 18.88 -39.77
C LEU A 321 9.94 19.68 -39.02
N ASN A 322 9.70 20.93 -39.43
CA ASN A 322 8.63 21.76 -38.86
C ASN A 322 7.25 21.16 -39.07
N LEU A 323 6.97 20.60 -40.26
CA LEU A 323 5.73 19.89 -40.56
C LEU A 323 5.51 18.69 -39.63
N TRP A 324 6.54 17.87 -39.41
CA TRP A 324 6.48 16.74 -38.48
C TRP A 324 6.22 17.19 -37.04
N VAL A 325 6.91 18.23 -36.57
CA VAL A 325 6.71 18.81 -35.24
C VAL A 325 5.25 19.28 -35.08
N GLU A 326 4.68 19.93 -36.10
CA GLU A 326 3.30 20.41 -36.07
C GLU A 326 2.28 19.26 -36.07
N ILE A 327 2.47 18.24 -36.92
CA ILE A 327 1.59 17.06 -36.99
C ILE A 327 1.58 16.31 -35.65
N ILE A 328 2.78 16.01 -35.11
CA ILE A 328 2.91 15.32 -33.83
C ILE A 328 2.30 16.15 -32.71
N GLY A 329 2.56 17.47 -32.70
CA GLY A 329 1.99 18.40 -31.72
C GLY A 329 0.45 18.40 -31.74
N ARG A 330 -0.15 18.45 -32.93
CA ARG A 330 -1.62 18.43 -33.11
C ARG A 330 -2.25 17.14 -32.58
N GLU A 331 -1.72 15.98 -32.96
CA GLU A 331 -2.24 14.68 -32.49
C GLU A 331 -2.03 14.49 -30.98
N ARG A 332 -0.88 14.94 -30.45
CA ARG A 332 -0.63 14.91 -29.01
C ARG A 332 -1.66 15.73 -28.24
N GLN A 333 -1.97 16.93 -28.70
CA GLN A 333 -2.96 17.79 -28.05
C GLN A 333 -4.37 17.20 -28.11
N LYS A 334 -4.73 16.51 -29.19
CA LYS A 334 -5.99 15.78 -29.30
C LYS A 334 -6.11 14.72 -28.20
N PHE A 335 -5.08 13.89 -27.98
CA PHE A 335 -5.11 12.91 -26.89
C PHE A 335 -5.15 13.54 -25.50
N ILE A 336 -4.43 14.65 -25.27
CA ILE A 336 -4.48 15.41 -24.00
C ILE A 336 -5.89 15.96 -23.76
N ARG A 337 -6.55 16.50 -24.79
CA ARG A 337 -7.94 16.99 -24.69
C ARG A 337 -8.89 15.87 -24.33
N THR A 338 -8.81 14.71 -25.00
CA THR A 338 -9.63 13.54 -24.66
C THR A 338 -9.36 13.05 -23.25
N TYR A 339 -8.09 12.99 -22.82
CA TYR A 339 -7.73 12.65 -21.45
C TYR A 339 -8.37 13.61 -20.45
N ARG A 340 -8.29 14.93 -20.67
CA ARG A 340 -8.89 15.96 -19.82
C ARG A 340 -10.41 15.79 -19.73
N GLN A 341 -11.10 15.53 -20.85
CA GLN A 341 -12.55 15.30 -20.87
C GLN A 341 -12.98 14.13 -20.00
N LEU A 342 -12.21 13.04 -19.97
CA LEU A 342 -12.53 11.85 -19.17
C LEU A 342 -12.16 11.98 -17.68
N THR A 343 -11.22 12.89 -17.35
CA THR A 343 -10.57 12.92 -16.03
C THR A 343 -10.84 14.16 -15.20
N LEU A 344 -11.45 15.19 -15.79
CA LEU A 344 -11.90 16.40 -15.10
C LEU A 344 -13.38 16.34 -14.75
N GLY A 345 -13.78 17.14 -13.76
CA GLY A 345 -15.17 17.23 -13.29
C GLY A 345 -15.54 16.26 -12.16
N LYS A 346 -16.73 16.46 -11.58
CA LYS A 346 -17.22 15.70 -10.42
C LYS A 346 -17.49 14.23 -10.75
N THR A 347 -17.91 13.95 -11.98
CA THR A 347 -18.21 12.61 -12.52
C THR A 347 -17.03 11.99 -13.28
N SER A 348 -15.81 12.49 -13.06
CA SER A 348 -14.60 11.96 -13.71
C SER A 348 -14.33 10.49 -13.37
N LEU A 349 -13.54 9.83 -14.22
CA LEU A 349 -13.06 8.47 -13.95
C LEU A 349 -12.29 8.36 -12.62
N TRP A 350 -11.57 9.40 -12.21
CA TRP A 350 -10.91 9.42 -10.90
C TRP A 350 -11.90 9.38 -9.74
N SER A 351 -13.03 10.09 -9.84
CA SER A 351 -14.10 10.03 -8.84
C SER A 351 -14.73 8.64 -8.79
N LEU A 352 -14.97 8.03 -9.96
CA LEU A 352 -15.51 6.67 -10.08
C LEU A 352 -14.60 5.64 -9.38
N TRP A 353 -13.30 5.65 -9.71
CA TRP A 353 -12.35 4.72 -9.10
C TRP A 353 -12.17 4.98 -7.60
N ARG A 354 -12.16 6.26 -7.17
CA ARG A 354 -12.10 6.60 -5.74
C ARG A 354 -13.29 6.05 -4.96
N ALA A 355 -14.49 6.09 -5.54
CA ALA A 355 -15.72 5.65 -4.90
C ALA A 355 -15.75 4.14 -4.63
N GLY A 356 -15.09 3.34 -5.48
CA GLY A 356 -14.94 1.90 -5.24
C GLY A 356 -13.67 1.50 -4.48
N LEU A 357 -12.92 2.44 -3.90
CA LEU A 357 -11.81 2.14 -2.99
C LEU A 357 -12.17 2.51 -1.55
N PRO A 358 -11.50 1.94 -0.53
CA PRO A 358 -11.79 2.22 0.86
C PRO A 358 -11.87 3.71 1.20
N THR A 359 -12.89 4.09 1.95
CA THR A 359 -13.09 5.45 2.50
C THR A 359 -13.31 5.37 4.01
N ASN A 360 -13.01 6.47 4.71
CA ASN A 360 -13.28 6.62 6.15
C ASN A 360 -12.73 5.43 6.96
N GLY A 361 -13.51 4.89 7.90
CA GLY A 361 -13.07 3.76 8.76
C GLY A 361 -12.66 2.50 8.00
N ARG A 362 -13.13 2.29 6.76
CA ARG A 362 -12.67 1.16 5.92
C ARG A 362 -11.22 1.36 5.47
N ALA A 363 -10.79 2.60 5.21
CA ALA A 363 -9.40 2.89 4.87
C ALA A 363 -8.45 2.58 6.03
N GLU A 364 -8.86 2.90 7.26
CA GLU A 364 -8.09 2.55 8.46
C GLU A 364 -7.99 1.03 8.66
N ALA A 365 -9.09 0.31 8.46
CA ALA A 365 -9.10 -1.16 8.50
C ALA A 365 -8.22 -1.77 7.38
N ALA A 366 -8.21 -1.18 6.19
CA ALA A 366 -7.35 -1.57 5.06
C ALA A 366 -5.86 -1.35 5.38
N ALA A 367 -5.51 -0.18 5.93
CA ALA A 367 -4.17 0.11 6.42
C ALA A 367 -3.73 -0.88 7.51
N GLU A 368 -4.62 -1.20 8.46
CA GLU A 368 -4.36 -2.18 9.50
C GLU A 368 -4.12 -3.59 8.91
N ALA A 369 -4.93 -4.00 7.93
CA ALA A 369 -4.77 -5.28 7.24
C ALA A 369 -3.44 -5.36 6.50
N ARG A 370 -3.02 -4.28 5.81
CA ARG A 370 -1.71 -4.18 5.18
C ARG A 370 -0.58 -4.33 6.19
N LEU A 371 -0.61 -3.58 7.30
CA LEU A 371 0.41 -3.68 8.36
C LEU A 371 0.48 -5.09 8.98
N ARG A 372 -0.67 -5.76 9.11
CA ARG A 372 -0.74 -7.15 9.57
C ARG A 372 -0.10 -8.13 8.58
N ALA A 373 -0.33 -7.94 7.27
CA ALA A 373 0.31 -8.72 6.23
C ALA A 373 1.83 -8.52 6.26
N THR A 374 2.29 -7.27 6.38
CA THR A 374 3.72 -6.95 6.54
C THR A 374 4.32 -7.60 7.78
N ALA A 375 3.65 -7.50 8.94
CA ALA A 375 4.10 -8.15 10.16
C ALA A 375 4.28 -9.67 9.96
N ARG A 376 3.30 -10.35 9.35
CA ARG A 376 3.39 -11.79 9.05
C ARG A 376 4.51 -12.14 8.08
N ALA A 377 4.85 -11.24 7.16
CA ALA A 377 5.90 -11.46 6.17
C ALA A 377 7.30 -11.44 6.79
N VAL A 378 7.50 -10.56 7.79
CA VAL A 378 8.84 -10.24 8.34
C VAL A 378 9.11 -10.82 9.71
N ASP A 379 8.08 -11.30 10.40
CA ASP A 379 8.21 -11.79 11.75
C ASP A 379 8.73 -13.25 11.77
N PRO A 380 9.85 -13.53 12.42
CA PRO A 380 10.35 -14.89 12.57
C PRO A 380 9.45 -15.78 13.46
N ASP A 381 8.59 -15.20 14.30
CA ASP A 381 7.66 -15.93 15.16
C ASP A 381 6.28 -15.23 15.23
N PRO A 382 5.46 -15.36 14.16
CA PRO A 382 4.15 -14.71 14.07
C PRO A 382 3.18 -15.09 15.19
N SER A 383 3.30 -16.31 15.73
CA SER A 383 2.45 -16.81 16.82
C SER A 383 2.72 -16.03 18.10
N ARG A 384 4.00 -15.90 18.47
CA ARG A 384 4.44 -15.10 19.62
C ARG A 384 4.01 -13.65 19.51
N THR A 385 4.24 -13.00 18.38
CA THR A 385 3.89 -11.59 18.21
C THR A 385 2.38 -11.39 18.24
N SER A 386 1.60 -12.32 17.69
CA SER A 386 0.14 -12.32 17.82
C SER A 386 -0.31 -12.41 19.29
N GLN A 387 0.31 -13.29 20.09
CA GLN A 387 0.03 -13.37 21.54
C GLN A 387 0.35 -12.05 22.24
N ILE A 388 1.54 -11.46 22.00
CA ILE A 388 1.96 -10.19 22.59
C ILE A 388 0.98 -9.06 22.21
N SER A 389 0.59 -8.99 20.94
CA SER A 389 -0.38 -8.00 20.45
C SER A 389 -1.73 -8.13 21.14
N ARG A 390 -2.24 -9.35 21.34
CA ARG A 390 -3.49 -9.60 22.09
C ARG A 390 -3.38 -9.17 23.55
N ILE A 391 -2.27 -9.49 24.22
CA ILE A 391 -2.03 -9.09 25.62
C ILE A 391 -1.90 -7.57 25.73
N ALA A 392 -1.14 -6.92 24.85
CA ALA A 392 -0.95 -5.46 24.86
C ALA A 392 -2.27 -4.70 24.71
N VAL A 393 -3.13 -5.11 23.77
CA VAL A 393 -4.47 -4.52 23.62
C VAL A 393 -5.32 -4.77 24.87
N ALA A 394 -5.28 -5.97 25.45
CA ALA A 394 -6.06 -6.28 26.64
C ALA A 394 -5.61 -5.47 27.86
N VAL A 395 -4.29 -5.26 28.04
CA VAL A 395 -3.73 -4.37 29.07
C VAL A 395 -4.18 -2.93 28.85
N TYR A 396 -4.07 -2.42 27.61
CA TYR A 396 -4.52 -1.06 27.28
C TYR A 396 -6.02 -0.86 27.58
N GLU A 397 -6.86 -1.82 27.19
CA GLU A 397 -8.30 -1.78 27.46
C GLU A 397 -8.64 -1.93 28.94
N ALA A 398 -7.86 -2.69 29.70
CA ALA A 398 -8.04 -2.77 31.16
C ALA A 398 -7.73 -1.42 31.81
N LEU A 399 -6.62 -0.78 31.43
CA LEU A 399 -6.22 0.54 31.94
C LEU A 399 -7.21 1.64 31.52
N LYS A 400 -7.75 1.57 30.29
CA LYS A 400 -8.82 2.46 29.82
C LYS A 400 -10.07 2.31 30.69
N ARG A 401 -10.53 1.09 30.94
CA ARG A 401 -11.72 0.80 31.77
C ARG A 401 -11.54 1.26 33.22
N ALA A 402 -10.33 1.18 33.75
CA ALA A 402 -9.98 1.64 35.10
C ALA A 402 -9.75 3.15 35.18
N ASP A 403 -9.90 3.88 34.07
CA ASP A 403 -9.61 5.30 33.96
C ASP A 403 -8.20 5.68 34.47
N ALA A 404 -7.20 4.88 34.07
CA ALA A 404 -5.84 4.99 34.60
C ALA A 404 -5.19 6.35 34.27
N ALA A 405 -5.31 6.82 33.02
CA ALA A 405 -4.76 8.09 32.55
C ALA A 405 -5.37 8.56 31.22
N PRO A 406 -5.28 9.85 30.85
CA PRO A 406 -5.87 10.41 29.63
C PRO A 406 -5.47 9.70 28.33
N ALA A 407 -4.21 9.27 28.20
CA ALA A 407 -3.71 8.61 26.99
C ALA A 407 -4.43 7.28 26.66
N PHE A 408 -5.08 6.65 27.65
CA PHE A 408 -5.85 5.42 27.43
C PHE A 408 -7.26 5.68 26.89
N ARG A 409 -7.74 6.94 26.91
CA ARG A 409 -9.04 7.33 26.35
C ARG A 409 -8.97 7.64 24.85
N GLU A 410 -7.79 7.94 24.33
CA GLU A 410 -7.57 8.33 22.94
C GLU A 410 -7.61 7.13 21.96
N PRO A 411 -8.59 7.07 21.04
CA PRO A 411 -8.70 5.95 20.09
C PRO A 411 -7.48 5.80 19.18
N ARG A 412 -6.83 6.91 18.81
CA ARG A 412 -5.63 6.92 17.96
C ARG A 412 -4.45 6.23 18.63
N LEU A 413 -4.24 6.42 19.94
CA LEU A 413 -3.13 5.80 20.66
C LEU A 413 -3.30 4.26 20.76
N LYS A 414 -4.53 3.77 20.88
CA LYS A 414 -4.82 2.33 20.78
C LYS A 414 -4.44 1.77 19.41
N HIS A 415 -4.77 2.48 18.33
CA HIS A 415 -4.42 2.08 16.96
C HIS A 415 -2.90 2.01 16.76
N ILE A 416 -2.16 3.00 17.26
CA ILE A 416 -0.70 3.03 17.24
C ILE A 416 -0.11 1.86 18.05
N LEU A 417 -0.64 1.59 19.24
CA LEU A 417 -0.20 0.44 20.06
C LEU A 417 -0.39 -0.88 19.33
N LEU A 418 -1.54 -1.06 18.68
CA LEU A 418 -1.86 -2.29 17.95
C LEU A 418 -0.86 -2.52 16.80
N ALA A 419 -0.58 -1.48 16.02
CA ALA A 419 0.43 -1.53 14.97
C ALA A 419 1.83 -1.79 15.54
N ALA A 420 2.21 -1.11 16.63
CA ALA A 420 3.51 -1.28 17.27
C ALA A 420 3.69 -2.70 17.79
N ALA A 421 2.68 -3.25 18.46
CA ALA A 421 2.71 -4.60 18.99
C ALA A 421 2.79 -5.68 17.89
N ARG A 422 2.33 -5.40 16.67
CA ARG A 422 2.49 -6.30 15.53
C ARG A 422 3.85 -6.18 14.84
N LEU A 423 4.45 -4.99 14.82
CA LEU A 423 5.69 -4.72 14.08
C LEU A 423 6.93 -4.65 14.98
N HIS A 424 6.81 -4.80 16.30
CA HIS A 424 7.94 -4.69 17.22
C HIS A 424 9.06 -5.73 16.98
N ALA A 425 8.71 -6.88 16.38
CA ALA A 425 9.63 -7.94 16.02
C ALA A 425 10.23 -7.80 14.60
N ALA A 426 9.80 -6.79 13.83
CA ALA A 426 10.19 -6.63 12.44
C ALA A 426 11.66 -6.18 12.26
N GLY A 427 12.20 -6.40 11.05
CA GLY A 427 13.49 -5.85 10.62
C GLY A 427 14.73 -6.62 11.10
N LYS A 428 14.58 -7.79 11.73
CA LYS A 428 15.71 -8.62 12.15
C LYS A 428 16.34 -9.32 10.93
N THR A 429 17.19 -8.61 10.20
CA THR A 429 17.92 -9.16 9.03
C THR A 429 19.32 -9.65 9.38
N ASN A 430 19.97 -9.08 10.41
CA ASN A 430 21.34 -9.44 10.83
C ASN A 430 21.42 -9.70 12.34
N ALA A 431 22.18 -10.74 12.74
CA ALA A 431 22.34 -11.14 14.15
C ALA A 431 22.93 -10.04 15.06
N HIS A 432 23.76 -9.14 14.52
CA HIS A 432 24.49 -8.12 15.28
C HIS A 432 23.69 -6.83 15.59
N LYS A 433 22.51 -6.62 14.99
CA LYS A 433 21.72 -5.40 15.23
C LYS A 433 20.70 -5.62 16.34
N ALA A 434 20.68 -4.68 17.29
CA ALA A 434 19.70 -4.67 18.37
C ALA A 434 18.26 -4.67 17.80
N PRO A 435 17.41 -5.67 18.12
CA PRO A 435 16.12 -5.87 17.44
C PRO A 435 15.19 -4.65 17.44
N HIS A 436 15.13 -3.93 18.54
CA HIS A 436 14.30 -2.72 18.68
C HIS A 436 14.76 -1.55 17.81
N LYS A 437 16.07 -1.43 17.51
CA LYS A 437 16.59 -0.42 16.57
C LYS A 437 16.24 -0.81 15.14
N ALA A 438 16.30 -2.10 14.84
CA ALA A 438 15.97 -2.64 13.53
C ALA A 438 14.47 -2.48 13.21
N ALA A 439 13.59 -2.77 14.17
CA ALA A 439 12.14 -2.58 14.02
C ALA A 439 11.78 -1.12 13.72
N ARG A 440 12.32 -0.14 14.46
CA ARG A 440 12.11 1.28 14.15
C ARG A 440 12.59 1.65 12.75
N LYS A 441 13.80 1.22 12.38
CA LYS A 441 14.34 1.51 11.04
C LYS A 441 13.45 0.92 9.94
N PHE A 442 12.95 -0.30 10.16
CA PHE A 442 12.06 -0.98 9.23
C PHE A 442 10.74 -0.23 9.07
N ILE A 443 10.03 0.07 10.16
CA ILE A 443 8.75 0.79 10.15
C ILE A 443 8.86 2.14 9.43
N LEU A 444 9.89 2.94 9.75
CA LEU A 444 10.09 4.25 9.13
C LEU A 444 10.57 4.19 7.68
N GLY A 445 10.98 3.00 7.21
CA GLY A 445 11.30 2.75 5.81
C GLY A 445 10.09 2.31 4.97
N LEU A 446 8.96 1.96 5.61
CA LEU A 446 7.74 1.58 4.90
C LEU A 446 7.03 2.82 4.33
N PRO A 447 6.34 2.69 3.18
CA PRO A 447 5.40 3.68 2.71
C PRO A 447 4.33 3.97 3.77
N LEU A 448 4.04 5.27 3.98
CA LEU A 448 2.99 5.75 4.88
C LEU A 448 1.65 5.16 4.42
N ALA A 449 1.00 4.41 5.31
CA ALA A 449 -0.27 3.78 4.98
C ALA A 449 -1.42 4.83 4.95
N PRO A 450 -2.44 4.66 4.10
CA PRO A 450 -3.58 5.57 4.05
C PRO A 450 -4.25 5.74 5.42
N GLY A 451 -4.60 6.98 5.76
CA GLY A 451 -5.21 7.32 7.05
C GLY A 451 -4.23 7.47 8.22
N TRP A 452 -2.92 7.33 7.99
CA TRP A 452 -1.88 7.67 8.96
C TRP A 452 -1.25 9.02 8.63
N THR A 453 -0.98 9.79 9.67
CA THR A 453 -0.15 11.00 9.58
C THR A 453 1.32 10.66 9.79
N ASN A 454 2.22 11.53 9.31
CA ASN A 454 3.66 11.38 9.57
C ASN A 454 3.98 11.36 11.07
N GLU A 455 3.22 12.11 11.88
CA GLU A 455 3.44 12.15 13.33
C GLU A 455 3.08 10.82 14.01
N GLU A 456 1.95 10.23 13.63
CA GLU A 456 1.53 8.90 14.13
C GLU A 456 2.50 7.81 13.68
N TRP A 457 3.03 7.89 12.46
CA TRP A 457 4.02 6.95 11.93
C TRP A 457 5.36 7.04 12.69
N GLU A 458 5.81 8.25 13.01
CA GLU A 458 7.02 8.48 13.80
C GLU A 458 6.82 8.01 15.26
N LEU A 459 5.64 8.23 15.84
CA LEU A 459 5.27 7.72 17.15
C LEU A 459 5.26 6.19 17.16
N LEU A 460 4.64 5.54 16.16
CA LEU A 460 4.67 4.09 15.97
C LEU A 460 6.11 3.54 15.96
N GLY A 461 6.99 4.13 15.15
CA GLY A 461 8.41 3.75 15.10
C GLY A 461 9.13 3.95 16.44
N THR A 462 8.77 4.99 17.20
CA THR A 462 9.34 5.30 18.51
C THR A 462 8.87 4.33 19.60
N VAL A 463 7.58 3.95 19.60
CA VAL A 463 7.05 2.90 20.50
C VAL A 463 7.75 1.57 20.22
N ALA A 464 7.90 1.20 18.95
CA ALA A 464 8.64 0.00 18.56
C ALA A 464 10.13 0.07 18.95
N ARG A 465 10.74 1.27 19.03
CA ARG A 465 12.13 1.44 19.50
C ARG A 465 12.28 1.20 21.00
N TYR A 466 11.27 1.52 21.79
CA TYR A 466 11.31 1.46 23.25
C TYR A 466 10.56 0.25 23.84
N HIS A 467 10.11 -0.69 23.02
CA HIS A 467 9.48 -1.93 23.51
C HIS A 467 10.43 -2.84 24.30
N ARG A 468 11.75 -2.60 24.26
CA ARG A 468 12.79 -3.30 25.03
C ARG A 468 14.10 -2.51 25.06
N GLY A 469 15.02 -2.93 25.91
CA GLY A 469 16.32 -2.29 26.08
C GLY A 469 16.21 -1.06 26.98
N ALA A 470 17.09 -0.07 26.77
CA ALA A 470 17.07 1.16 27.55
C ALA A 470 15.74 1.93 27.38
N GLU A 471 15.21 2.39 28.51
CA GLU A 471 14.01 3.23 28.57
C GLU A 471 14.25 4.60 27.93
N PRO A 472 13.19 5.29 27.46
CA PRO A 472 13.33 6.65 26.97
C PRO A 472 13.85 7.61 28.04
N SER A 473 14.91 8.37 27.74
CA SER A 473 15.53 9.31 28.69
C SER A 473 15.15 10.76 28.42
N LYS A 474 14.75 11.50 29.45
CA LYS A 474 14.53 12.96 29.37
C LYS A 474 15.82 13.75 29.08
N LYS A 475 17.00 13.16 29.34
CA LYS A 475 18.29 13.89 29.29
C LYS A 475 18.97 13.86 27.92
N LYS A 476 18.77 12.80 27.11
CA LYS A 476 19.52 12.58 25.88
C LYS A 476 18.69 11.85 24.81
N GLY A 477 19.00 12.11 23.54
CA GLY A 477 18.48 11.37 22.38
C GLY A 477 17.27 12.02 21.69
N ALA A 478 16.63 11.29 20.77
CA ALA A 478 15.49 11.81 20.01
C ALA A 478 14.23 12.00 20.89
N PHE A 479 14.08 11.20 21.94
CA PHE A 479 12.94 11.30 22.86
C PHE A 479 12.93 12.60 23.66
N SER A 480 14.08 13.09 24.12
CA SER A 480 14.17 14.33 24.91
C SER A 480 13.79 15.58 24.12
N LYS A 481 13.73 15.49 22.78
CA LYS A 481 13.32 16.59 21.89
C LYS A 481 11.80 16.62 21.63
N LEU A 482 11.07 15.61 22.08
CA LEU A 482 9.62 15.55 21.94
C LEU A 482 8.93 16.46 22.97
N SER A 483 7.75 17.00 22.63
CA SER A 483 6.89 17.70 23.60
C SER A 483 6.52 16.77 24.77
N VAL A 484 6.17 17.35 25.92
CA VAL A 484 5.80 16.57 27.12
C VAL A 484 4.66 15.60 26.83
N GLU A 485 3.67 16.04 26.06
CA GLU A 485 2.55 15.21 25.60
C GLU A 485 3.03 14.01 24.76
N LYS A 486 3.87 14.24 23.73
CA LYS A 486 4.43 13.17 22.89
C LYS A 486 5.33 12.22 23.70
N GLN A 487 6.09 12.73 24.68
CA GLN A 487 6.86 11.90 25.61
C GLN A 487 5.94 10.99 26.43
N ASN A 488 4.84 11.52 26.92
CA ASN A 488 3.83 10.77 27.68
C ASN A 488 3.17 9.69 26.83
N HIS A 489 2.83 9.97 25.56
CA HIS A 489 2.31 8.96 24.63
C HIS A 489 3.30 7.82 24.42
N VAL A 490 4.59 8.13 24.23
CA VAL A 490 5.63 7.10 24.11
C VAL A 490 5.74 6.27 25.38
N ARG A 491 5.80 6.87 26.57
CA ARG A 491 5.88 6.12 27.84
C ARG A 491 4.66 5.23 28.04
N ALA A 492 3.46 5.75 27.83
CA ALA A 492 2.22 5.00 27.96
C ALA A 492 2.21 3.76 27.04
N LEU A 493 2.46 3.97 25.74
CA LEU A 493 2.36 2.89 24.75
C LEU A 493 3.51 1.90 24.84
N ALA A 494 4.75 2.37 24.98
CA ALA A 494 5.90 1.48 25.14
C ALA A 494 5.87 0.74 26.49
N GLY A 495 5.35 1.39 27.54
CA GLY A 495 5.11 0.78 28.85
C GLY A 495 4.10 -0.36 28.78
N VAL A 496 2.95 -0.16 28.13
CA VAL A 496 1.97 -1.24 27.89
C VAL A 496 2.60 -2.40 27.11
N LEU A 497 3.34 -2.10 26.05
CA LEU A 497 3.97 -3.13 25.22
C LEU A 497 5.04 -3.92 25.99
N ARG A 498 5.83 -3.25 26.84
CA ARG A 498 6.82 -3.91 27.71
C ARG A 498 6.19 -4.80 28.75
N LEU A 499 5.11 -4.32 29.39
CA LEU A 499 4.33 -5.11 30.32
C LEU A 499 3.73 -6.36 29.62
N ALA A 500 3.18 -6.21 28.42
CA ALA A 500 2.65 -7.34 27.65
C ALA A 500 3.72 -8.39 27.31
N ILE A 501 4.94 -7.94 26.94
CA ILE A 501 6.08 -8.83 26.70
C ILE A 501 6.49 -9.56 27.98
N ALA A 502 6.51 -8.86 29.13
CA ALA A 502 6.82 -9.45 30.43
C ALA A 502 5.78 -10.49 30.83
N LEU A 503 4.48 -10.16 30.75
CA LEU A 503 3.37 -11.08 31.01
C LEU A 503 3.47 -12.36 30.18
N ARG A 504 3.72 -12.26 28.87
CA ARG A 504 3.89 -13.45 28.02
C ARG A 504 5.08 -14.31 28.48
N LYS A 505 6.20 -13.68 28.84
CA LYS A 505 7.38 -14.42 29.34
C LYS A 505 7.11 -15.12 30.68
N CYS A 506 6.13 -14.66 31.46
CA CYS A 506 5.69 -15.28 32.70
C CYS A 506 4.52 -16.27 32.49
N GLY A 507 4.33 -16.78 31.26
CA GLY A 507 3.32 -17.83 30.97
C GLY A 507 1.91 -17.33 30.63
N VAL A 508 1.67 -16.02 30.55
CA VAL A 508 0.36 -15.49 30.16
C VAL A 508 0.15 -15.66 28.65
N GLU A 509 -0.70 -16.60 28.25
CA GLU A 509 -0.97 -16.91 26.83
C GLU A 509 -2.07 -16.05 26.20
N SER A 510 -2.93 -15.45 27.03
CA SER A 510 -4.09 -14.68 26.60
C SER A 510 -4.33 -13.48 27.52
N GLY A 511 -4.75 -12.37 26.93
CA GLY A 511 -5.22 -11.21 27.68
C GLY A 511 -6.69 -11.30 28.12
N ALA A 512 -7.38 -12.40 27.79
CA ALA A 512 -8.79 -12.58 28.14
C ALA A 512 -8.99 -12.56 29.66
N GLY A 513 -9.92 -11.72 30.13
CA GLY A 513 -10.23 -11.58 31.56
C GLY A 513 -9.33 -10.61 32.32
N LEU A 514 -8.37 -9.92 31.67
CA LEU A 514 -7.62 -8.83 32.30
C LEU A 514 -8.56 -7.72 32.79
N ARG A 515 -8.45 -7.40 34.08
CA ARG A 515 -9.17 -6.30 34.74
C ARG A 515 -8.18 -5.42 35.48
N ALA A 516 -8.41 -4.12 35.46
CA ALA A 516 -7.67 -3.17 36.27
C ALA A 516 -8.64 -2.40 37.16
N GLU A 517 -8.21 -2.13 38.38
CA GLU A 517 -8.91 -1.35 39.39
C GLU A 517 -7.95 -0.24 39.84
N LYS A 518 -8.39 1.02 39.78
CA LYS A 518 -7.59 2.19 40.18
C LYS A 518 -8.04 2.66 41.57
N SER A 519 -7.08 2.86 42.46
CA SER A 519 -7.24 3.60 43.72
C SER A 519 -6.41 4.90 43.68
N ALA A 520 -6.47 5.70 44.74
CA ALA A 520 -5.66 6.92 44.86
C ALA A 520 -4.15 6.65 44.81
N GLU A 521 -3.72 5.51 45.33
CA GLU A 521 -2.30 5.18 45.51
C GLU A 521 -1.79 4.11 44.55
N THR A 522 -2.65 3.29 43.95
CA THR A 522 -2.21 2.15 43.14
C THR A 522 -3.18 1.81 42.01
N ILE A 523 -2.68 1.09 41.00
CA ILE A 523 -3.52 0.38 40.02
C ILE A 523 -3.29 -1.12 40.18
N VAL A 524 -4.34 -1.86 40.52
CA VAL A 524 -4.30 -3.32 40.62
C VAL A 524 -4.75 -3.92 39.31
N VAL A 525 -3.88 -4.65 38.62
CA VAL A 525 -4.22 -5.41 37.41
C VAL A 525 -4.30 -6.90 37.76
N ARG A 526 -5.50 -7.47 37.61
CA ARG A 526 -5.76 -8.89 37.83
C ARG A 526 -5.52 -9.67 36.54
N VAL A 527 -4.63 -10.64 36.60
CA VAL A 527 -4.16 -11.44 35.45
C VAL A 527 -4.47 -12.91 35.69
N ARG A 528 -5.16 -13.55 34.75
CA ARG A 528 -5.44 -14.99 34.82
C ARG A 528 -4.20 -15.79 34.38
N GLY A 529 -3.88 -16.84 35.14
CA GLY A 529 -2.75 -17.74 34.82
C GLY A 529 -1.38 -17.14 35.09
N LEU A 530 -1.31 -16.06 35.86
CA LEU A 530 -0.04 -15.51 36.33
C LEU A 530 0.49 -16.38 37.48
N VAL A 531 1.74 -16.84 37.35
CA VAL A 531 2.46 -17.55 38.40
C VAL A 531 3.00 -16.56 39.42
N ASP A 532 2.96 -16.92 40.70
CA ASP A 532 3.49 -16.10 41.79
C ASP A 532 4.82 -16.69 42.26
N ASP A 533 5.92 -16.23 41.65
CA ASP A 533 7.30 -16.64 41.96
C ASP A 533 8.27 -15.45 41.83
N VAL A 534 9.45 -15.57 42.43
CA VAL A 534 10.46 -14.50 42.51
C VAL A 534 10.96 -14.06 41.13
N GLU A 535 11.14 -14.99 40.20
CA GLU A 535 11.63 -14.68 38.85
C GLU A 535 10.56 -13.92 38.05
N THR A 536 9.31 -14.37 38.17
CA THR A 536 8.14 -13.70 37.61
C THR A 536 7.99 -12.29 38.18
N ALA A 537 8.12 -12.11 39.50
CA ALA A 537 8.05 -10.79 40.14
C ALA A 537 9.11 -9.82 39.62
N ALA A 538 10.39 -10.25 39.53
CA ALA A 538 11.48 -9.43 39.01
C ALA A 538 11.27 -9.04 37.54
N ARG A 539 10.82 -9.99 36.72
CA ARG A 539 10.55 -9.75 35.30
C ARG A 539 9.38 -8.78 35.09
N LEU A 540 8.34 -8.91 35.89
CA LEU A 540 7.18 -8.02 35.85
C LEU A 540 7.55 -6.61 36.33
N ALA A 541 8.35 -6.47 37.39
CA ALA A 541 8.85 -5.17 37.86
C ALA A 541 9.58 -4.41 36.75
N ALA A 542 10.51 -5.06 36.04
CA ALA A 542 11.20 -4.46 34.90
C ALA A 542 10.27 -4.16 33.69
N GLY A 543 9.18 -4.92 33.56
CA GLY A 543 8.19 -4.74 32.51
C GLY A 543 7.23 -3.57 32.75
N LYS A 544 6.87 -3.30 34.01
CA LYS A 544 5.92 -2.26 34.40
C LYS A 544 6.56 -0.89 34.72
N HIS A 545 7.85 -0.83 34.99
CA HIS A 545 8.54 0.41 35.39
C HIS A 545 8.20 1.63 34.52
N LEU A 546 8.27 1.50 33.20
CA LEU A 546 7.99 2.62 32.27
C LEU A 546 6.53 3.09 32.32
N ILE A 547 5.58 2.18 32.54
CA ILE A 547 4.17 2.58 32.66
C ILE A 547 3.88 3.19 34.04
N GLU A 548 4.57 2.75 35.10
CA GLU A 548 4.52 3.36 36.43
C GLU A 548 5.08 4.79 36.40
N GLU A 549 6.19 5.05 35.69
CA GLU A 549 6.74 6.41 35.51
C GLU A 549 5.72 7.34 34.82
N TYR A 550 4.94 6.81 33.87
CA TYR A 550 3.89 7.59 33.20
C TYR A 550 2.68 7.84 34.11
N LEU A 551 2.24 6.82 34.83
CA LEU A 551 1.06 6.88 35.68
C LEU A 551 1.30 7.69 36.96
N GLY A 552 2.54 7.76 37.44
CA GLY A 552 2.90 8.40 38.70
C GLY A 552 2.50 7.60 39.94
N ILE A 553 1.93 6.40 39.76
CA ILE A 553 1.50 5.48 40.83
C ILE A 553 1.90 4.03 40.51
N PRO A 554 2.18 3.19 41.51
CA PRO A 554 2.52 1.78 41.33
C PRO A 554 1.42 0.95 40.63
N VAL A 555 1.84 0.00 39.81
CA VAL A 555 0.98 -1.00 39.16
C VAL A 555 1.21 -2.37 39.81
N ILE A 556 0.22 -2.89 40.53
CA ILE A 556 0.30 -4.18 41.22
C ILE A 556 -0.34 -5.26 40.34
N LEU A 557 0.41 -6.32 40.02
CA LEU A 557 -0.12 -7.44 39.24
C LEU A 557 -0.52 -8.57 40.19
N LYS A 558 -1.78 -8.99 40.16
CA LYS A 558 -2.30 -10.08 41.01
C LYS A 558 -2.80 -11.24 40.17
N ALA A 559 -2.47 -12.47 40.57
CA ALA A 559 -3.05 -13.67 39.98
C ALA A 559 -4.56 -13.75 40.28
N VAL A 560 -5.37 -14.09 39.28
CA VAL A 560 -6.78 -14.45 39.51
C VAL A 560 -6.84 -15.87 40.05
N VAL A 561 -7.00 -16.02 41.36
CA VAL A 561 -7.29 -17.31 42.00
C VAL A 561 -8.74 -17.67 41.66
N LYS A 562 -8.97 -18.86 41.07
CA LYS A 562 -10.32 -19.43 41.04
C LYS A 562 -10.73 -19.63 42.50
N GLN A 563 -11.74 -18.92 42.98
CA GLN A 563 -12.38 -19.31 44.24
C GLN A 563 -12.84 -20.77 44.06
N ALA A 564 -12.29 -21.68 44.87
CA ALA A 564 -12.86 -23.01 45.01
C ALA A 564 -14.33 -22.81 45.41
N LYS A 565 -15.25 -23.56 44.80
CA LYS A 565 -16.64 -23.62 45.27
C LYS A 565 -16.56 -23.88 46.78
N VAL A 566 -17.06 -22.95 47.59
CA VAL A 566 -17.32 -23.19 49.00
C VAL A 566 -18.33 -24.34 49.01
N VAL A 567 -17.86 -25.54 49.37
CA VAL A 567 -18.75 -26.64 49.69
C VAL A 567 -19.31 -26.30 51.06
N GLU A 568 -20.58 -25.90 51.13
CA GLU A 568 -21.29 -25.87 52.41
C GLU A 568 -21.18 -27.27 53.03
N LEU A 569 -20.54 -27.35 54.19
CA LEU A 569 -20.60 -28.53 55.04
C LEU A 569 -22.06 -28.75 55.40
N ALA A 570 -22.65 -29.83 54.89
CA ALA A 570 -24.01 -30.23 55.21
C ALA A 570 -24.18 -30.32 56.74
N ALA A 571 -25.23 -29.67 57.24
CA ALA A 571 -25.59 -29.70 58.64
C ALA A 571 -25.76 -31.15 59.12
N ARG A 572 -25.18 -31.45 60.30
CA ARG A 572 -25.32 -32.74 60.97
C ARG A 572 -26.81 -33.05 61.16
N GLN A 573 -27.26 -34.17 60.60
CA GLN A 573 -28.58 -34.71 60.88
C GLN A 573 -28.64 -35.09 62.36
N ASN A 574 -29.55 -34.45 63.10
CA ASN A 574 -29.96 -34.91 64.41
C ASN A 574 -30.63 -36.28 64.24
N VAL A 575 -30.08 -37.29 64.91
CA VAL A 575 -30.68 -38.61 65.02
C VAL A 575 -31.89 -38.48 65.95
N GLU A 576 -33.09 -38.49 65.38
CA GLU A 576 -34.33 -38.69 66.12
C GLU A 576 -34.38 -40.14 66.61
N ILE A 577 -34.34 -40.31 67.93
CA ILE A 577 -34.58 -41.58 68.60
C ILE A 577 -36.10 -41.78 68.65
N GLN A 578 -36.63 -42.76 67.92
CA GLN A 578 -38.03 -43.16 68.04
C GLN A 578 -38.27 -44.00 69.32
N PRO A 579 -39.41 -43.80 70.02
CA PRO A 579 -39.74 -44.57 71.21
C PRO A 579 -40.32 -45.95 70.85
N VAL A 580 -39.98 -46.90 71.72
CA VAL A 580 -40.45 -48.30 71.75
C VAL A 580 -41.97 -48.36 71.90
N ALA A 581 -42.64 -49.12 71.03
CA ALA A 581 -44.02 -49.55 71.23
C ALA A 581 -44.05 -51.04 71.62
N SER A 582 -44.66 -51.31 72.77
CA SER A 582 -44.91 -52.61 73.39
C SER A 582 -46.24 -53.21 72.94
N SER A 583 -46.27 -54.56 72.78
CA SER A 583 -47.39 -55.53 72.94
C SER A 583 -48.67 -55.29 72.12
N ASP A 584 -49.19 -56.23 71.31
CA ASP A 584 -49.57 -57.62 71.62
C ASP A 584 -49.38 -58.62 70.45
#